data_AF-Q5WQM0-F1
#
_entry.id   AF-Q5WQM0-F1
#
_cell.length_a   1.000
_cell.length_b   1.000
_cell.length_c   1.000
_cell.angle_alpha   90.00
_cell.angle_beta   90.00
_cell.angle_gamma   90.00
#
_symmetry.space_group_name_H-M   'P 1'
#
loop_
_entity.id
_entity.type
_entity.pdbx_description
1 polymer ?
#
loop_
_entity_poly.entity_id
_entity_poly.type
_entity_poly.pdbx_seq_one_letter_code
_entity_poly.pdbx_strand_id
1 'polypeptide(L)'
;ASTGIYEALEMRDGDKSMYMGKGVSKAVHNVNTIIGPALVGMDPVQQKEIDDKMVKTLDGSKNDWGWSKSKLGANAILGVSMAVCKAGAASKGIPLYKHIAELAGNPTDKMYMPVPSFNVINGG
;
A
#
# COMPACT_ATOMS: atom_id res chain seq x y z
N ALA A 1 1.96 -8.99 -8.07
CA ALA A 1 1.75 -10.36 -8.57
C ALA A 1 1.12 -11.25 -7.48
N SER A 2 0.40 -12.33 -7.83
CA SER A 2 -0.29 -13.19 -6.83
C SER A 2 0.44 -14.50 -6.50
N THR A 3 1.62 -14.77 -7.07
CA THR A 3 2.33 -16.07 -6.92
C THR A 3 3.85 -15.95 -6.74
N GLY A 4 4.41 -14.75 -6.53
CA GLY A 4 5.86 -14.58 -6.37
C GLY A 4 6.37 -15.07 -5.01
N ILE A 5 7.52 -15.74 -4.96
CA ILE A 5 8.10 -16.23 -3.69
C ILE A 5 8.76 -15.12 -2.85
N TYR A 6 9.17 -14.04 -3.50
CA TYR A 6 9.84 -12.89 -2.86
C TYR A 6 8.89 -11.71 -2.62
N GLU A 7 7.93 -11.51 -3.51
CA GLU A 7 7.09 -10.31 -3.53
C GLU A 7 5.95 -10.35 -2.51
N ALA A 8 5.44 -9.16 -2.19
CA ALA A 8 4.17 -9.05 -1.49
C ALA A 8 3.03 -9.53 -2.41
N LEU A 9 2.13 -10.36 -1.86
CA LEU A 9 1.13 -11.06 -2.66
C LEU A 9 -0.17 -10.26 -2.75
N GLU A 10 -0.57 -9.95 -3.99
CA GLU A 10 -1.89 -9.39 -4.25
C GLU A 10 -2.99 -10.44 -4.00
N MET A 11 -4.08 -10.02 -3.37
CA MET A 11 -5.26 -10.87 -3.20
C MET A 11 -6.20 -10.75 -4.39
N ARG A 12 -6.52 -11.91 -4.99
CA ARG A 12 -7.47 -12.07 -6.09
C ARG A 12 -8.59 -13.03 -5.67
N ASP A 13 -9.76 -12.86 -6.27
CA ASP A 13 -10.95 -13.65 -5.93
C ASP A 13 -10.82 -15.09 -6.38
N GLY A 14 -10.19 -15.34 -7.54
CA GLY A 14 -9.99 -16.67 -8.12
C GLY A 14 -11.22 -17.24 -8.82
N ASP A 15 -12.35 -16.53 -8.82
CA ASP A 15 -13.58 -16.95 -9.49
C ASP A 15 -13.46 -16.77 -11.01
N LYS A 16 -13.25 -17.88 -11.73
CA LYS A 16 -13.08 -17.88 -13.19
C LYS A 16 -14.30 -17.34 -13.94
N SER A 17 -15.50 -17.39 -13.35
CA SER A 17 -16.71 -16.85 -13.97
C SER A 17 -16.76 -15.33 -13.96
N MET A 18 -16.01 -14.69 -13.06
CA MET A 18 -15.98 -13.24 -12.86
C MET A 18 -14.61 -12.67 -13.17
N TYR A 19 -14.50 -11.78 -14.15
CA TYR A 19 -13.24 -11.14 -14.54
C TYR A 19 -12.08 -12.13 -14.76
N MET A 20 -12.36 -13.33 -15.26
CA MET A 20 -11.38 -14.41 -15.46
C MET A 20 -10.58 -14.75 -14.18
N GLY A 21 -11.20 -14.69 -13.00
CA GLY A 21 -10.55 -14.94 -11.71
C GLY A 21 -9.79 -13.75 -11.13
N LYS A 22 -9.76 -12.60 -11.82
CA LYS A 22 -8.96 -11.42 -11.45
C LYS A 22 -9.71 -10.39 -10.60
N GLY A 23 -10.93 -10.72 -10.15
CA GLY A 23 -11.68 -9.93 -9.18
C GLY A 23 -10.90 -9.67 -7.90
N VAL A 24 -11.30 -8.65 -7.15
CA VAL A 24 -10.63 -8.20 -5.90
C VAL A 24 -11.62 -7.94 -4.76
N SER A 25 -12.83 -8.52 -4.83
CA SER A 25 -13.87 -8.36 -3.81
C SER A 25 -13.40 -8.83 -2.42
N LYS A 26 -12.55 -9.87 -2.34
CA LYS A 26 -11.94 -10.31 -1.07
C LYS A 26 -11.02 -9.24 -0.47
N ALA A 27 -10.22 -8.58 -1.30
CA ALA A 27 -9.35 -7.49 -0.85
C ALA A 27 -10.17 -6.30 -0.34
N VAL A 28 -11.24 -5.92 -1.07
CA VAL A 28 -12.18 -4.88 -0.66
C VAL A 28 -12.87 -5.23 0.66
N HIS A 29 -13.28 -6.49 0.83
CA HIS A 29 -13.86 -6.98 2.06
C HIS A 29 -12.90 -6.80 3.23
N ASN A 30 -11.63 -7.23 3.10
CA ASN A 30 -10.61 -7.06 4.14
C ASN A 30 -10.39 -5.60 4.53
N VAL A 31 -10.44 -4.66 3.56
CA VAL A 31 -10.37 -3.23 3.87
C VAL A 31 -11.55 -2.80 4.74
N ASN A 32 -12.78 -3.17 4.36
CA ASN A 32 -13.98 -2.70 5.02
C ASN A 32 -14.23 -3.34 6.39
N THR A 33 -13.87 -4.61 6.58
CA THR A 33 -14.22 -5.38 7.80
C THR A 33 -13.07 -5.58 8.77
N ILE A 34 -11.81 -5.46 8.32
CA ILE A 34 -10.63 -5.69 9.16
C ILE A 34 -9.80 -4.42 9.29
N ILE A 35 -9.29 -3.89 8.17
CA ILE A 35 -8.32 -2.79 8.20
C ILE A 35 -9.00 -1.49 8.68
N GLY A 36 -10.11 -1.11 8.04
CA GLY A 36 -10.83 0.12 8.34
C GLY A 36 -11.16 0.27 9.82
N PRO A 37 -11.90 -0.68 10.44
CA PRO A 37 -12.21 -0.64 11.86
C PRO A 37 -10.98 -0.58 12.77
N ALA A 38 -9.88 -1.25 12.40
CA ALA A 38 -8.65 -1.27 13.19
C ALA A 38 -7.86 0.05 13.16
N LEU A 39 -8.10 0.92 12.16
CA LEU A 39 -7.40 2.20 12.00
C LEU A 39 -8.22 3.41 12.47
N VAL A 40 -9.50 3.24 12.80
CA VAL A 40 -10.33 4.33 13.32
C VAL A 40 -9.69 4.93 14.58
N GLY A 41 -9.57 6.26 14.60
CA GLY A 41 -9.00 7.00 15.73
C GLY A 41 -7.48 7.13 15.71
N MET A 42 -6.78 6.54 14.74
CA MET A 42 -5.34 6.74 14.55
C MET A 42 -5.05 8.06 13.82
N ASP A 43 -3.94 8.70 14.17
CA ASP A 43 -3.46 9.91 13.50
C ASP A 43 -2.87 9.55 12.13
N PRO A 44 -3.41 10.08 11.00
CA PRO A 44 -2.93 9.77 9.67
C PRO A 44 -1.50 10.26 9.39
N VAL A 45 -0.93 11.13 10.23
CA VAL A 45 0.48 11.54 10.15
C VAL A 45 1.44 10.43 10.61
N GLN A 46 0.98 9.49 11.44
CA GLN A 46 1.78 8.37 11.95
C GLN A 46 1.88 7.22 10.93
N GLN A 47 2.35 7.53 9.72
CA GLN A 47 2.41 6.60 8.59
C GLN A 47 3.06 5.26 8.95
N LYS A 48 4.24 5.30 9.58
CA LYS A 48 4.98 4.08 9.96
C LYS A 48 4.22 3.22 10.96
N GLU A 49 3.52 3.83 11.92
CA GLU A 49 2.74 3.11 12.93
C GLU A 49 1.56 2.38 12.27
N ILE A 50 0.84 3.08 11.39
CA ILE A 50 -0.30 2.52 10.66
C ILE A 50 0.15 1.38 9.72
N ASP A 51 1.22 1.58 8.96
CA ASP A 51 1.78 0.56 8.07
C ASP A 51 2.30 -0.66 8.86
N ASP A 52 2.99 -0.44 9.98
CA ASP A 52 3.45 -1.51 10.86
C ASP A 52 2.27 -2.28 11.46
N LYS A 53 1.20 -1.61 11.88
CA LYS A 53 -0.02 -2.25 12.39
C LYS A 53 -0.66 -3.14 11.33
N MET A 54 -0.81 -2.65 10.10
CA MET A 54 -1.39 -3.44 9.00
C MET A 54 -0.51 -4.65 8.66
N VAL A 55 0.79 -4.47 8.48
CA VAL A 55 1.70 -5.51 7.99
C VAL A 55 2.07 -6.52 9.07
N LYS A 56 2.43 -6.06 10.27
CA LYS A 56 3.00 -6.91 11.33
C LYS A 56 1.92 -7.48 12.24
N THR A 57 0.87 -6.72 12.52
CA THR A 57 -0.14 -7.08 13.53
C THR A 57 -1.41 -7.66 12.90
N LEU A 58 -2.01 -6.99 11.90
CA LEU A 58 -3.28 -7.43 11.31
C LEU A 58 -3.07 -8.56 10.30
N ASP A 59 -2.12 -8.39 9.38
CA ASP A 59 -1.77 -9.40 8.38
C ASP A 59 -0.87 -10.49 8.99
N GLY A 60 0.34 -10.11 9.42
CA GLY A 60 1.28 -10.99 10.11
C GLY A 60 1.92 -12.09 9.25
N SER A 61 1.57 -12.21 7.97
CA SER A 61 2.08 -13.26 7.09
C SER A 61 3.52 -12.97 6.64
N LYS A 62 4.32 -14.04 6.59
CA LYS A 62 5.73 -13.98 6.20
C LYS A 62 6.08 -15.05 5.17
N ASN A 63 7.16 -14.80 4.44
CA ASN A 63 7.97 -15.77 3.72
C ASN A 63 9.41 -15.72 4.26
N ASP A 64 10.33 -16.49 3.69
CA ASP A 64 11.74 -16.52 4.10
C ASP A 64 12.47 -15.16 3.93
N TRP A 65 11.83 -14.22 3.22
CA TRP A 65 12.40 -12.93 2.80
C TRP A 65 11.75 -11.72 3.49
N GLY A 66 10.73 -11.93 4.33
CA GLY A 66 10.05 -10.87 5.05
C GLY A 66 8.52 -11.01 5.07
N TRP A 67 7.83 -9.87 5.13
CA TRP A 67 6.37 -9.83 5.25
C TRP A 67 5.69 -9.94 3.89
N SER A 68 5.02 -11.08 3.64
CA SER A 68 4.42 -11.42 2.35
C SER A 68 3.05 -10.79 2.13
N LYS A 69 2.36 -10.35 3.19
CA LYS A 69 1.07 -9.62 3.13
C LYS A 69 -0.06 -10.44 2.48
N SER A 70 0.04 -11.77 2.54
CA SER A 70 -0.84 -12.69 1.83
C SER A 70 -2.21 -12.86 2.48
N LYS A 71 -2.33 -12.59 3.79
CA LYS A 71 -3.58 -12.77 4.53
C LYS A 71 -4.60 -11.66 4.24
N LEU A 72 -4.16 -10.41 4.17
CA LEU A 72 -5.01 -9.26 3.86
C LEU A 72 -4.92 -8.86 2.39
N GLY A 73 -3.80 -9.16 1.73
CA GLY A 73 -3.51 -8.79 0.36
C GLY A 73 -2.69 -7.50 0.29
N ALA A 74 -1.57 -7.55 -0.43
CA ALA A 74 -0.68 -6.40 -0.64
C ALA A 74 -1.40 -5.20 -1.28
N ASN A 75 -2.36 -5.47 -2.18
CA ASN A 75 -3.22 -4.47 -2.81
C ASN A 75 -4.16 -3.76 -1.81
N ALA A 76 -4.71 -4.49 -0.83
CA ALA A 76 -5.54 -3.89 0.22
C ALA A 76 -4.70 -2.97 1.12
N ILE A 77 -3.56 -3.48 1.61
CA ILE A 77 -2.67 -2.73 2.49
C ILE A 77 -2.11 -1.50 1.79
N LEU A 78 -1.61 -1.62 0.57
CA LEU A 78 -1.05 -0.50 -0.18
C LEU A 78 -2.10 0.58 -0.48
N GLY A 79 -3.32 0.18 -0.84
CA GLY A 79 -4.42 1.12 -1.10
C GLY A 79 -4.74 1.97 0.13
N VAL A 80 -4.82 1.35 1.31
CA VAL A 80 -5.04 2.06 2.58
C VAL A 80 -3.83 2.92 2.95
N SER A 81 -2.60 2.39 2.85
CA SER A 81 -1.36 3.11 3.14
C SER A 81 -1.23 4.41 2.33
N MET A 82 -1.52 4.37 1.03
CA MET A 82 -1.51 5.56 0.16
C MET A 82 -2.62 6.55 0.50
N ALA A 83 -3.81 6.07 0.89
CA ALA A 83 -4.92 6.93 1.30
C ALA A 83 -4.60 7.66 2.61
N VAL A 84 -4.01 6.95 3.57
CA VAL A 84 -3.51 7.51 4.84
C VAL A 84 -2.43 8.55 4.58
N CYS A 85 -1.46 8.26 3.71
CA CYS A 85 -0.41 9.22 3.34
C CYS A 85 -0.99 10.53 2.78
N LYS A 86 -2.01 10.44 1.93
CA LYS A 86 -2.74 11.63 1.44
C LYS A 86 -3.46 12.37 2.56
N ALA A 87 -4.12 11.65 3.46
CA ALA A 87 -4.80 12.24 4.62
C ALA A 87 -3.80 12.93 5.57
N GLY A 88 -2.63 12.34 5.80
CA GLY A 88 -1.55 12.91 6.61
C GLY A 88 -0.99 14.21 6.00
N ALA A 89 -0.78 14.23 4.67
CA ALA A 89 -0.40 15.45 3.96
C ALA A 89 -1.46 16.56 4.09
N ALA A 90 -2.74 16.20 3.91
CA ALA A 90 -3.87 17.12 4.05
C ALA A 90 -3.99 17.64 5.49
N SER A 91 -3.83 16.78 6.49
CA SER A 91 -3.85 17.14 7.92
C SER A 91 -2.74 18.11 8.29
N LYS A 92 -1.57 18.02 7.64
CA LYS A 92 -0.45 18.95 7.80
C LYS A 92 -0.60 20.24 6.97
N GLY A 93 -1.57 20.31 6.06
CA GLY A 93 -1.73 21.44 5.15
C GLY A 93 -0.60 21.57 4.12
N ILE A 94 0.08 20.47 3.77
CA ILE A 94 1.19 20.48 2.81
C ILE A 94 0.88 19.60 1.58
N PRO A 95 1.50 19.89 0.43
CA PRO A 95 1.43 19.00 -0.74
C PRO A 95 2.00 17.60 -0.45
N LEU A 96 1.42 16.57 -1.07
CA LEU A 96 1.80 15.17 -0.86
C LEU A 96 3.31 14.90 -1.05
N TYR A 97 3.93 15.50 -2.07
CA TYR A 97 5.36 15.28 -2.32
C TYR A 97 6.25 15.81 -1.16
N LYS A 98 5.86 16.89 -0.49
CA LYS A 98 6.55 17.40 0.70
C LYS A 98 6.34 16.48 1.89
N HIS A 99 5.13 15.98 2.08
CA HIS A 99 4.83 15.02 3.13
C HIS A 99 5.66 13.74 2.98
N ILE A 100 5.78 13.20 1.77
CA ILE A 100 6.63 12.03 1.47
C ILE A 100 8.10 12.35 1.76
N ALA A 101 8.58 13.55 1.39
CA ALA A 101 9.95 13.96 1.71
C ALA A 101 10.19 14.02 3.23
N GLU A 102 9.28 14.58 4.01
CA GLU A 102 9.38 14.58 5.49
C GLU A 102 9.42 13.16 6.06
N LEU A 103 8.55 12.26 5.59
CA LEU A 103 8.52 10.86 6.02
C LEU A 103 9.83 10.13 5.71
N ALA A 104 10.49 10.48 4.60
CA ALA A 104 11.76 9.92 4.18
C ALA A 104 12.98 10.58 4.85
N GLY A 105 12.78 11.65 5.65
CA GLY A 105 13.88 12.44 6.22
C GLY A 105 14.64 13.28 5.19
N ASN A 106 14.02 13.54 4.03
CA ASN A 106 14.61 14.36 2.97
C ASN A 106 14.37 15.86 3.21
N PRO A 107 15.27 16.73 2.73
CA PRO A 107 15.05 18.18 2.75
C PRO A 107 13.79 18.59 1.98
N THR A 108 13.06 19.58 2.48
CA THR A 108 11.82 20.09 1.86
C THR A 108 11.96 21.48 1.22
N ASP A 109 13.11 22.11 1.39
CA ASP A 109 13.49 23.41 0.85
C ASP A 109 13.95 23.33 -0.61
N LYS A 110 14.66 22.25 -0.96
CA LYS A 110 15.12 21.96 -2.33
C LYS A 110 14.69 20.58 -2.77
N MET A 111 13.75 20.56 -3.71
CA MET A 111 13.26 19.35 -4.35
C MET A 111 13.86 19.17 -5.75
N TYR A 112 13.97 17.92 -6.18
CA TYR A 112 14.45 17.57 -7.51
C TYR A 112 13.29 17.06 -8.37
N MET A 113 13.27 17.49 -9.63
CA MET A 113 12.39 16.91 -10.64
C MET A 113 13.13 15.74 -11.31
N PRO A 114 12.54 14.54 -11.39
CA PRO A 114 13.18 13.40 -12.03
C PRO A 114 13.23 13.58 -13.55
N VAL A 115 14.28 13.06 -14.19
CA VAL A 115 14.30 12.89 -15.65
C VAL A 115 13.32 11.78 -16.02
N PRO A 116 12.32 12.03 -16.88
CA PRO A 116 11.37 11.00 -17.29
C PRO A 116 12.05 9.96 -18.20
N SER A 117 11.87 8.68 -17.87
CA SER A 117 12.24 7.57 -18.76
C SER A 117 11.01 7.13 -19.53
N PHE A 118 10.95 7.47 -20.82
CA PHE A 118 9.83 7.14 -21.69
C PHE A 118 10.06 5.78 -22.35
N ASN A 119 9.12 4.86 -22.16
CA ASN A 119 9.10 3.64 -22.93
C ASN A 119 8.68 3.97 -24.38
N VAL A 120 9.52 3.64 -25.35
CA VAL A 120 9.30 3.94 -26.79
C VAL A 120 9.06 2.66 -27.60
N ILE A 121 9.75 1.58 -27.25
CA ILE A 121 9.67 0.32 -27.98
C ILE A 121 9.54 -0.80 -26.95
N ASN A 122 8.49 -1.59 -27.11
CA ASN A 122 8.31 -2.83 -26.36
C ASN A 122 8.95 -3.99 -27.14
N GLY A 123 9.51 -4.95 -26.41
CA GLY A 123 9.97 -6.24 -26.92
C GLY A 123 9.77 -7.31 -25.84
N GLY A 124 10.46 -8.45 -26.00
CA GLY A 124 10.22 -9.65 -25.19
C GLY A 124 9.18 -10.58 -25.79
#